data_AF-A0AAN0IV01-F1
#
_entry.id   AF-A0AAN0IV01-F1
#
_cell.length_a   1.000
_cell.length_b   1.000
_cell.length_c   1.000
_cell.angle_alpha   90.00
_cell.angle_beta   90.00
_cell.angle_gamma   90.00
#
_symmetry.space_group_name_H-M   'P 1'
#
loop_
_entity.id
_entity.type
_entity.pdbx_description
1 polymer ?
#
loop_
_entity_poly.entity_id
_entity_poly.type
_entity_poly.pdbx_seq_one_letter_code
_entity_poly.pdbx_strand_id
1 'polypeptide(L)'
;MSSSRSLQRTRWTKAMNVAAMECYDLSNPVDNNGRSVRGYRKRMYESWKVRGGDLGISEQRLCDQVRAIRKNGWLSQVEIEKIRRKVTEDVCEESRNSVDRSVSVEESGSIEESGSVEESDSVSLEEEGLFIDVVDGPSEVKSLCEEIVKVYDELGERSEKYKFAFKTVDRKKLSKETSRVNEALTYIRTNTISETNRLVYAVSVFIARKLGLKNQLVPNGDGGKKWEQPCWKRRLERQIIALRRNISILDQKLNGAL
;
A
#
# COMPACT_ATOMS: atom_id res chain seq x y z
N MET A 1 -26.35 23.95 -16.85
CA MET A 1 -25.91 22.54 -16.97
C MET A 1 -24.40 22.53 -17.20
N SER A 2 -23.60 22.55 -16.13
CA SER A 2 -22.13 22.51 -16.24
C SER A 2 -21.71 21.05 -16.34
N SER A 3 -21.37 20.62 -17.55
CA SER A 3 -20.88 19.27 -17.83
C SER A 3 -19.48 19.12 -17.22
N SER A 4 -19.38 18.38 -16.11
CA SER A 4 -18.11 17.98 -15.52
C SER A 4 -17.40 17.05 -16.50
N ARG A 5 -16.48 17.62 -17.31
CA ARG A 5 -15.52 16.82 -18.08
C ARG A 5 -14.72 16.00 -17.08
N SER A 6 -15.06 14.71 -16.95
CA SER A 6 -14.21 13.76 -16.26
C SER A 6 -12.84 13.85 -16.90
N LEU A 7 -11.84 14.35 -16.18
CA LEU A 7 -10.45 14.37 -16.62
C LEU A 7 -10.10 12.92 -16.99
N GLN A 8 -10.04 12.64 -18.30
CA GLN A 8 -9.62 11.34 -18.78
C GLN A 8 -8.26 11.05 -18.14
N ARG A 9 -8.10 9.86 -17.57
CA ARG A 9 -6.82 9.46 -16.98
C ARG A 9 -5.73 9.62 -18.04
N THR A 10 -4.81 10.56 -17.81
CA THR A 10 -3.69 10.84 -18.71
C THR A 10 -2.94 9.53 -18.97
N ARG A 11 -2.91 9.10 -20.24
CA ARG A 11 -2.14 7.92 -20.64
C ARG A 11 -0.69 8.36 -20.79
N TRP A 12 0.17 7.84 -19.93
CA TRP A 12 1.61 8.10 -20.00
C TRP A 12 2.20 7.51 -21.27
N THR A 13 2.80 8.35 -22.10
CA THR A 13 3.53 7.91 -23.29
C THR A 13 4.99 7.64 -22.95
N LYS A 14 5.71 6.92 -23.82
CA LYS A 14 7.15 6.66 -23.63
C LYS A 14 7.95 7.97 -23.54
N ALA A 15 7.62 8.98 -24.34
CA ALA A 15 8.26 10.30 -24.29
C ALA A 15 8.03 11.02 -22.95
N MET A 16 6.81 10.96 -22.40
CA MET A 16 6.53 11.52 -21.06
C MET A 16 7.30 10.79 -19.96
N ASN A 17 7.48 9.48 -20.08
CA ASN A 17 8.27 8.69 -19.13
C ASN A 17 9.76 9.07 -19.17
N VAL A 18 10.31 9.29 -20.37
CA VAL A 18 11.68 9.77 -20.57
C VAL A 18 11.86 11.13 -19.91
N ALA A 19 10.99 12.09 -20.22
CA ALA A 19 11.03 13.43 -19.62
C ALA A 19 10.87 13.40 -18.09
N ALA A 20 10.04 12.49 -17.55
CA ALA A 20 9.85 12.35 -16.12
C ALA A 20 11.11 11.80 -15.43
N MET A 21 11.82 10.87 -16.08
CA MET A 21 13.11 10.37 -15.62
C MET A 21 14.21 11.43 -15.69
N GLU A 22 14.24 12.24 -16.75
CA GLU A 22 15.20 13.36 -16.85
C GLU A 22 15.00 14.37 -15.70
N CYS A 23 13.75 14.72 -15.40
CA CYS A 23 13.44 15.60 -14.26
C CYS A 23 13.83 14.96 -12.92
N TYR A 24 13.68 13.63 -12.80
CA TYR A 24 14.10 12.89 -11.61
C TYR A 24 15.61 12.97 -11.42
N ASP A 25 16.39 12.71 -12.48
CA ASP A 25 17.85 12.76 -12.41
C ASP A 25 18.35 14.19 -12.15
N LEU A 26 17.74 15.20 -12.77
CA LEU A 26 18.02 16.62 -12.48
C LEU A 26 17.76 17.01 -11.02
N SER A 27 16.77 16.39 -10.38
CA SER A 27 16.37 16.77 -9.01
C SER A 27 17.39 16.35 -7.94
N ASN A 28 18.45 15.63 -8.32
CA ASN A 28 19.44 15.00 -7.46
C ASN A 28 18.75 14.32 -6.26
N PRO A 29 18.01 13.24 -6.51
CA PRO A 29 17.12 12.65 -5.53
C PRO A 29 17.88 11.86 -4.47
N VAL A 30 19.15 11.54 -4.73
CA VAL A 30 20.02 10.73 -3.86
C VAL A 30 21.33 11.49 -3.65
N ASP A 31 21.81 11.56 -2.41
CA ASP A 31 23.11 12.15 -2.07
C ASP A 31 24.27 11.21 -2.41
N ASN A 32 25.51 11.68 -2.21
CA ASN A 32 26.72 10.89 -2.42
C ASN A 32 26.76 9.61 -1.56
N ASN A 33 25.95 9.54 -0.51
CA ASN A 33 25.89 8.44 0.45
C ASN A 33 24.70 7.50 0.19
N GLY A 34 23.98 7.67 -0.92
CA GLY A 34 22.85 6.81 -1.29
C GLY A 34 21.53 7.14 -0.57
N ARG A 35 21.45 8.21 0.21
CA ARG A 35 20.23 8.61 0.95
C ARG A 35 19.38 9.57 0.12
N SER A 36 18.06 9.48 0.29
CA SER A 36 17.13 10.36 -0.41
C SER A 36 17.21 11.79 0.12
N VAL A 37 17.48 12.76 -0.76
CA VAL A 37 17.57 14.18 -0.40
C VAL A 37 16.18 14.77 -0.17
N ARG A 38 15.93 15.37 1.00
CA ARG A 38 14.63 15.99 1.28
C ARG A 38 14.31 17.09 0.25
N GLY A 39 13.05 17.14 -0.18
CA GLY A 39 12.58 18.14 -1.15
C GLY A 39 12.82 17.83 -2.63
N TYR A 40 13.46 16.69 -2.99
CA TYR A 40 13.68 16.31 -4.39
C TYR A 40 12.38 16.26 -5.20
N ARG A 41 11.26 15.86 -4.59
CA ARG A 41 9.93 15.82 -5.23
C ARG A 41 9.52 17.19 -5.76
N LYS A 42 9.78 18.25 -4.99
CA LYS A 42 9.42 19.62 -5.35
C LYS A 42 10.32 20.12 -6.49
N ARG A 43 11.64 19.92 -6.38
CA ARG A 43 12.61 20.24 -7.44
C ARG A 43 12.31 19.52 -8.75
N MET A 44 11.98 18.24 -8.68
CA MET A 44 11.58 17.43 -9.84
C MET A 44 10.33 17.99 -10.53
N TYR A 45 9.35 18.46 -9.75
CA TYR A 45 8.14 19.07 -10.29
C TYR A 45 8.39 20.46 -10.89
N GLU A 46 9.28 21.25 -10.30
CA GLU A 46 9.74 22.53 -10.86
C GLU A 46 10.45 22.32 -12.20
N SER A 47 11.37 21.36 -12.30
CA SER A 47 12.01 20.99 -13.57
C SER A 47 11.00 20.50 -14.62
N TRP A 48 9.98 19.76 -14.19
CA TRP A 48 8.90 19.28 -15.07
C TRP A 48 8.05 20.44 -15.63
N LYS A 49 7.77 21.46 -14.82
CA LYS A 49 7.06 22.67 -15.27
C LYS A 49 7.86 23.47 -16.28
N VAL A 50 9.15 23.67 -16.02
CA VAL A 50 10.05 24.43 -16.91
C VAL A 50 10.15 23.77 -18.29
N ARG A 51 10.13 22.43 -18.34
CA ARG A 51 10.18 21.64 -19.58
C ARG A 51 8.85 21.56 -20.34
N GLY A 52 7.81 22.29 -19.91
CA GLY A 52 6.50 22.31 -20.58
C GLY A 52 5.65 21.07 -20.32
N GLY A 53 5.89 20.36 -19.22
CA GLY A 53 5.09 19.22 -18.81
C GLY A 53 3.64 19.60 -18.47
N ASP A 54 2.71 18.65 -18.64
CA ASP A 54 1.28 18.86 -18.40
C ASP A 54 1.02 19.35 -16.96
N LEU A 55 0.46 20.55 -16.83
CA LEU A 55 0.14 21.22 -15.57
C LEU A 55 -0.96 20.50 -14.78
N GLY A 56 -1.68 19.54 -15.39
CA GLY A 56 -2.67 18.70 -14.73
C GLY A 56 -2.10 17.59 -13.83
N ILE A 57 -0.78 17.37 -13.84
CA ILE A 57 -0.12 16.33 -13.05
C ILE A 57 0.33 16.91 -11.70
N SER A 58 -0.06 16.27 -10.60
CA SER A 58 0.42 16.64 -9.26
C SER A 58 1.83 16.13 -9.00
N GLU A 59 2.57 16.80 -8.10
CA GLU A 59 3.91 16.38 -7.64
C GLU A 59 3.97 14.90 -7.25
N GLN A 60 2.95 14.44 -6.54
CA GLN A 60 2.83 13.06 -6.09
C GLN A 60 2.66 12.10 -7.26
N ARG A 61 1.84 12.44 -8.25
CA ARG A 61 1.63 11.59 -9.43
C ARG A 61 2.88 11.46 -10.28
N LEU A 62 3.66 12.52 -10.40
CA LEU A 62 4.95 12.48 -11.10
C LEU A 62 5.94 11.54 -10.38
N CYS A 63 6.03 11.62 -9.05
CA CYS A 63 6.86 10.70 -8.26
C CYS A 63 6.41 9.24 -8.39
N ASP A 64 5.10 8.98 -8.29
CA ASP A 64 4.57 7.62 -8.37
C ASP A 64 4.78 7.03 -9.76
N GLN A 65 4.73 7.85 -10.81
CA GLN A 65 5.08 7.44 -12.17
C GLN A 65 6.56 7.05 -12.29
N VAL A 66 7.48 7.87 -11.78
CA VAL A 66 8.92 7.54 -11.76
C VAL A 66 9.19 6.24 -11.01
N ARG A 67 8.54 6.02 -9.87
CA ARG A 67 8.62 4.75 -9.13
C ARG A 67 8.10 3.58 -9.96
N ALA A 68 6.97 3.76 -10.67
CA ALA A 68 6.42 2.72 -11.52
C ALA A 68 7.35 2.39 -12.69
N ILE A 69 8.00 3.40 -13.30
CA ILE A 69 8.99 3.21 -14.36
C ILE A 69 10.16 2.35 -13.84
N ARG A 70 10.71 2.69 -12.67
CA ARG A 70 11.84 1.95 -12.07
C ARG A 70 11.44 0.53 -11.64
N LYS A 71 10.26 0.37 -11.03
CA LYS A 71 9.79 -0.93 -10.53
C LYS A 71 9.41 -1.91 -11.65
N ASN A 72 8.76 -1.40 -12.69
CA ASN A 72 8.22 -2.25 -13.77
C ASN A 72 9.15 -2.34 -14.98
N GLY A 73 10.30 -1.65 -14.97
CA GLY A 73 11.26 -1.65 -16.09
C GLY A 73 10.69 -1.08 -17.38
N TRP A 74 9.84 -0.05 -17.31
CA TRP A 74 9.24 0.58 -18.51
C TRP A 74 10.26 1.33 -19.37
N LEU A 75 11.44 1.58 -18.83
CA LEU A 75 12.64 1.98 -19.53
C LEU A 75 13.75 0.98 -19.16
N SER A 76 14.52 0.54 -20.15
CA SER A 76 15.68 -0.32 -19.92
C SER A 76 16.75 0.42 -19.12
N GLN A 77 17.57 -0.30 -18.35
CA GLN A 77 18.71 0.26 -17.63
C GLN A 77 19.63 1.07 -18.56
N VAL A 78 19.84 0.59 -19.78
CA VAL A 78 20.63 1.28 -20.82
C VAL A 78 19.97 2.59 -21.29
N GLU A 79 18.63 2.63 -21.34
CA GLU A 79 17.91 3.86 -21.69
C GLU A 79 18.00 4.89 -20.55
N ILE A 80 17.93 4.44 -19.30
CA ILE A 80 18.10 5.28 -18.10
C ILE A 80 19.51 5.86 -18.03
N GLU A 81 20.55 5.06 -18.30
CA GLU A 81 21.93 5.54 -18.31
C GLU A 81 22.21 6.54 -19.44
N LYS A 82 21.61 6.32 -20.63
CA LYS A 82 21.66 7.30 -21.72
C LYS A 82 20.98 8.62 -21.33
N ILE A 83 19.85 8.55 -20.64
CA ILE A 83 19.16 9.73 -20.12
C ILE A 83 20.04 10.47 -19.12
N ARG A 84 20.61 9.75 -18.15
CA ARG A 84 21.52 10.32 -17.14
C ARG A 84 22.71 11.02 -17.78
N ARG A 85 23.34 10.39 -18.78
CA ARG A 85 24.47 10.96 -19.52
C ARG A 85 24.10 12.26 -20.24
N LYS A 86 22.95 12.29 -20.90
CA LYS A 86 22.45 13.51 -21.57
C LYS A 86 22.21 14.64 -20.57
N VAL A 87 21.54 14.34 -19.46
CA VAL A 87 21.27 15.33 -18.40
C VAL A 87 22.57 15.88 -17.81
N THR A 88 23.60 15.04 -17.60
CA THR A 88 24.91 15.51 -17.12
C THR A 88 25.67 16.34 -18.16
N GLU A 89 25.52 16.04 -19.45
CA GLU A 89 26.12 16.82 -20.54
C GLU A 89 25.43 18.20 -20.66
N ASP A 90 24.08 18.26 -20.59
CA ASP A 90 23.29 19.50 -20.63
C ASP A 90 23.62 20.44 -19.45
N VAL A 91 23.77 19.90 -18.23
CA VAL A 91 24.17 20.68 -17.04
C VAL A 91 25.59 21.25 -17.17
N CYS A 92 26.50 20.54 -17.87
CA CYS A 92 27.88 21.00 -18.07
C CYS A 92 27.98 22.13 -19.11
N GLU A 93 27.11 22.12 -20.12
CA GLU A 93 26.99 23.21 -21.11
C GLU A 93 26.32 24.45 -20.52
N GLU A 94 25.29 24.28 -19.67
CA GLU A 94 24.61 25.41 -19.02
C GLU A 94 25.49 26.09 -17.94
N SER A 95 26.32 25.30 -17.24
CA SER A 95 27.35 25.85 -16.34
C SER A 95 28.41 26.68 -17.08
N ARG A 96 28.78 26.34 -18.31
CA ARG A 96 29.76 27.14 -19.09
C ARG A 96 29.22 28.51 -19.52
N ASN A 97 27.90 28.67 -19.59
CA ASN A 97 27.26 29.94 -19.95
C ASN A 97 26.85 30.79 -18.73
N SER A 98 27.05 30.33 -17.50
CA SER A 98 26.53 30.95 -16.28
C SER A 98 27.57 31.21 -15.17
N VAL A 99 28.86 31.28 -15.50
CA VAL A 99 29.92 31.71 -14.55
C VAL A 99 30.30 33.17 -14.81
N ASP A 100 29.36 34.10 -14.61
CA ASP A 100 29.70 35.49 -14.33
C ASP A 100 28.63 36.18 -13.46
N ARG A 101 28.43 35.70 -12.22
CA ARG A 101 28.03 36.57 -11.10
C ARG A 101 28.11 35.89 -9.72
N SER A 102 29.11 36.33 -8.96
CA SER A 102 29.15 36.47 -7.48
C SER A 102 28.93 35.25 -6.56
N VAL A 103 30.07 34.84 -5.98
CA VAL A 103 30.27 34.19 -4.68
C VAL A 103 29.93 35.17 -3.53
N SER A 104 29.25 34.69 -2.49
CA SER A 104 29.41 35.18 -1.11
C SER A 104 29.11 34.04 -0.13
N VAL A 105 30.13 33.74 0.67
CA VAL A 105 30.20 32.84 1.82
C VAL A 105 29.48 33.50 3.00
N GLU A 106 28.78 32.74 3.85
CA GLU A 106 28.72 32.98 5.30
C GLU A 106 28.39 31.67 6.04
N GLU A 107 29.00 31.57 7.22
CA GLU A 107 29.23 30.42 8.11
C GLU A 107 28.30 30.43 9.35
N SER A 108 28.33 29.35 10.15
CA SER A 108 27.84 29.19 11.54
C SER A 108 26.45 28.54 11.70
N GLY A 109 26.17 27.62 12.64
CA GLY A 109 26.96 26.95 13.67
C GLY A 109 26.07 25.94 14.45
N SER A 110 26.65 24.78 14.80
CA SER A 110 26.55 24.01 16.06
C SER A 110 25.20 23.80 16.81
N ILE A 111 24.85 22.52 17.09
CA ILE A 111 24.82 21.84 18.42
C ILE A 111 24.02 20.51 18.35
N GLU A 112 24.74 19.45 18.77
CA GLU A 112 24.50 18.12 19.40
C GLU A 112 23.05 17.81 19.93
N GLU A 113 22.54 16.58 20.12
CA GLU A 113 23.11 15.41 20.82
C GLU A 113 22.14 14.18 20.75
N SER A 114 22.72 12.96 20.74
CA SER A 114 22.32 11.60 21.22
C SER A 114 20.85 11.13 21.32
N GLY A 115 20.50 9.84 21.20
CA GLY A 115 21.29 8.61 21.23
C GLY A 115 20.48 7.34 20.91
N SER A 116 21.25 6.27 20.72
CA SER A 116 20.96 4.85 20.47
C SER A 116 20.31 4.14 21.69
N VAL A 117 19.89 2.86 21.73
CA VAL A 117 20.20 1.59 21.03
C VAL A 117 18.98 0.67 21.14
N GLU A 118 18.84 -0.25 20.18
CA GLU A 118 18.12 -1.53 20.19
C GLU A 118 18.37 -2.37 21.47
N GLU A 119 17.53 -3.36 21.77
CA GLU A 119 17.93 -4.79 21.73
C GLU A 119 16.75 -5.70 22.09
N SER A 120 16.62 -6.77 21.30
CA SER A 120 15.64 -7.84 21.43
C SER A 120 16.26 -8.95 22.27
N ASP A 121 15.48 -9.59 23.15
CA ASP A 121 15.86 -10.92 23.65
C ASP A 121 14.63 -11.82 23.80
N SER A 122 14.86 -13.07 23.43
CA SER A 122 13.88 -14.13 23.22
C SER A 122 14.03 -15.20 24.29
N VAL A 123 12.94 -15.70 24.87
CA VAL A 123 12.94 -17.02 25.51
C VAL A 123 11.53 -17.64 25.54
N SER A 124 11.51 -18.96 25.35
CA SER A 124 10.32 -19.80 25.17
C SER A 124 10.05 -20.68 26.41
N LEU A 125 8.80 -21.17 26.50
CA LEU A 125 8.28 -22.30 27.32
C LEU A 125 8.03 -21.94 28.82
N GLU A 126 6.95 -22.31 29.50
CA GLU A 126 6.10 -23.52 29.49
C GLU A 126 4.64 -23.23 29.96
N GLU A 127 3.76 -24.23 29.78
CA GLU A 127 2.36 -24.32 30.22
C GLU A 127 2.17 -24.05 31.73
N GLU A 128 1.36 -23.05 32.08
CA GLU A 128 0.68 -22.96 33.37
C GLU A 128 -0.66 -22.22 33.15
N GLY A 129 -1.71 -22.61 33.88
CA GLY A 129 -3.12 -22.32 33.60
C GLY A 129 -3.48 -20.84 33.36
N LEU A 130 -4.38 -20.63 32.38
CA LEU A 130 -4.94 -19.34 31.97
C LEU A 130 -5.58 -18.57 33.14
N PHE A 131 -4.89 -17.53 33.60
CA PHE A 131 -5.40 -16.56 34.57
C PHE A 131 -5.71 -15.23 33.86
N ILE A 132 -6.99 -15.01 33.51
CA ILE A 132 -7.47 -13.70 33.08
C ILE A 132 -7.88 -12.93 34.33
N ASP A 133 -6.96 -12.13 34.88
CA ASP A 133 -7.29 -11.23 35.98
C ASP A 133 -8.02 -9.99 35.46
N VAL A 134 -9.34 -9.95 35.66
CA VAL A 134 -10.15 -8.76 35.46
C VAL A 134 -9.87 -7.80 36.62
N VAL A 135 -9.18 -6.70 36.36
CA VAL A 135 -8.88 -5.67 37.38
C VAL A 135 -10.16 -4.86 37.69
N ASP A 136 -10.31 -4.48 38.96
CA ASP A 136 -11.52 -3.93 39.56
C ASP A 136 -11.91 -2.52 39.01
N GLY A 137 -12.58 -2.49 37.84
CA GLY A 137 -13.15 -1.29 37.20
C GLY A 137 -14.64 -1.02 37.52
N PRO A 138 -15.24 0.06 36.98
CA PRO A 138 -16.66 0.37 37.15
C PRO A 138 -17.58 -0.75 36.65
N SER A 139 -18.68 -1.01 37.36
CA SER A 139 -19.56 -2.19 37.23
C SER A 139 -20.04 -2.48 35.78
N GLU A 140 -20.32 -1.43 35.01
CA GLU A 140 -20.77 -1.57 33.60
C GLU A 140 -19.66 -2.01 32.63
N VAL A 141 -18.40 -1.74 32.97
CA VAL A 141 -17.25 -2.15 32.16
C VAL A 141 -16.88 -3.59 32.48
N LYS A 142 -17.00 -4.00 33.76
CA LYS A 142 -16.82 -5.38 34.20
C LYS A 142 -17.77 -6.36 33.51
N SER A 143 -19.06 -6.02 33.43
CA SER A 143 -20.04 -6.88 32.74
C SER A 143 -19.72 -7.07 31.26
N LEU A 144 -19.21 -6.03 30.60
CA LEU A 144 -18.71 -6.13 29.23
C LEU A 144 -17.46 -6.98 29.12
N CYS A 145 -16.52 -6.86 30.05
CA CYS A 145 -15.33 -7.71 30.10
C CYS A 145 -15.74 -9.18 30.27
N GLU A 146 -16.67 -9.49 31.17
CA GLU A 146 -17.22 -10.84 31.37
C GLU A 146 -17.87 -11.39 30.09
N GLU A 147 -18.67 -10.57 29.39
CA GLU A 147 -19.26 -10.97 28.10
C GLU A 147 -18.18 -11.26 27.03
N ILE A 148 -17.10 -10.47 26.98
CA ILE A 148 -15.98 -10.66 26.05
C ILE A 148 -15.21 -11.93 26.37
N VAL A 149 -14.91 -12.17 27.64
CA VAL A 149 -14.20 -13.39 28.12
C VAL A 149 -15.04 -14.63 27.81
N LYS A 150 -16.36 -14.57 27.99
CA LYS A 150 -17.24 -15.66 27.58
C LYS A 150 -17.14 -15.98 26.08
N VAL A 151 -17.11 -14.96 25.23
CA VAL A 151 -16.92 -15.15 23.77
C VAL A 151 -15.52 -15.71 23.46
N TYR A 152 -14.50 -15.30 24.23
CA TYR A 152 -13.15 -15.82 24.12
C TYR A 152 -13.11 -17.33 24.43
N ASP A 153 -13.72 -17.75 25.52
CA ASP A 153 -13.80 -19.17 25.91
C ASP A 153 -14.62 -20.00 24.93
N GLU A 154 -15.72 -19.45 24.40
CA GLU A 154 -16.54 -20.11 23.36
C GLU A 154 -15.76 -20.40 22.07
N LEU A 155 -14.82 -19.53 21.71
CA LEU A 155 -13.99 -19.72 20.52
C LEU A 155 -12.95 -20.82 20.72
N GLY A 156 -12.52 -21.04 21.97
CA GLY A 156 -11.51 -22.04 22.34
C GLY A 156 -10.25 -21.97 21.48
N GLU A 157 -9.54 -23.09 21.37
CA GLU A 157 -8.38 -23.21 20.48
C GLU A 157 -8.75 -23.54 19.03
N ARG A 158 -10.06 -23.66 18.72
CA ARG A 158 -10.48 -24.03 17.38
C ARG A 158 -10.06 -22.95 16.41
N SER A 159 -9.29 -23.36 15.41
CA SER A 159 -8.80 -22.52 14.31
C SER A 159 -9.92 -21.95 13.41
N GLU A 160 -11.20 -22.15 13.72
CA GLU A 160 -12.31 -21.73 12.85
C GLU A 160 -12.45 -20.20 12.85
N LYS A 161 -12.07 -19.58 11.72
CA LYS A 161 -12.15 -18.13 11.56
C LYS A 161 -13.50 -17.75 10.96
N TYR A 162 -14.32 -17.06 11.72
CA TYR A 162 -15.47 -16.29 11.25
C TYR A 162 -15.03 -15.06 10.44
N LYS A 163 -15.75 -14.78 9.35
CA LYS A 163 -15.70 -13.50 8.63
C LYS A 163 -17.01 -12.74 8.81
N PHE A 164 -16.89 -11.43 8.95
CA PHE A 164 -18.01 -10.52 9.15
C PHE A 164 -18.00 -9.41 8.11
N ALA A 165 -19.16 -9.05 7.58
CA ALA A 165 -19.32 -7.99 6.60
C ALA A 165 -19.44 -6.60 7.26
N PHE A 166 -18.40 -6.14 7.96
CA PHE A 166 -18.40 -4.83 8.63
C PHE A 166 -18.58 -3.64 7.67
N LYS A 167 -18.29 -3.82 6.38
CA LYS A 167 -18.47 -2.78 5.35
C LYS A 167 -19.92 -2.31 5.20
N THR A 168 -20.88 -3.18 5.50
CA THR A 168 -22.32 -2.89 5.33
C THR A 168 -22.91 -2.21 6.57
N VAL A 169 -22.20 -2.19 7.69
CA VAL A 169 -22.70 -1.61 8.94
C VAL A 169 -22.56 -0.09 8.96
N ASP A 170 -23.49 0.58 9.64
CA ASP A 170 -23.38 2.01 9.96
C ASP A 170 -22.09 2.29 10.76
N ARG A 171 -21.21 3.10 10.17
CA ARG A 171 -19.90 3.43 10.72
C ARG A 171 -19.99 4.12 12.07
N LYS A 172 -21.02 4.93 12.33
CA LYS A 172 -21.17 5.64 13.59
C LYS A 172 -21.46 4.67 14.74
N LYS A 173 -22.37 3.71 14.51
CA LYS A 173 -22.70 2.65 15.46
C LYS A 173 -21.49 1.76 15.73
N LEU A 174 -20.81 1.32 14.66
CA LEU A 174 -19.60 0.52 14.78
C LEU A 174 -18.51 1.26 15.59
N SER A 175 -18.27 2.54 15.30
CA SER A 175 -17.30 3.35 16.03
C SER A 175 -17.64 3.47 17.51
N LYS A 176 -18.91 3.69 17.85
CA LYS A 176 -19.37 3.80 19.25
C LYS A 176 -19.11 2.51 20.03
N GLU A 177 -19.50 1.37 19.47
CA GLU A 177 -19.29 0.07 20.12
C GLU A 177 -17.80 -0.27 20.22
N THR A 178 -17.01 0.05 19.19
CA THR A 178 -15.56 -0.19 19.19
C THR A 178 -14.87 0.64 20.28
N SER A 179 -15.23 1.92 20.43
CA SER A 179 -14.69 2.77 21.50
C SER A 179 -15.01 2.23 22.89
N ARG A 180 -16.25 1.75 23.10
CA ARG A 180 -16.68 1.18 24.37
C ARG A 180 -15.91 -0.10 24.72
N VAL A 181 -15.70 -0.98 23.75
CA VAL A 181 -14.91 -2.20 23.96
C VAL A 181 -13.42 -1.88 24.15
N ASN A 182 -12.89 -0.86 23.47
CA ASN A 182 -11.50 -0.45 23.64
C ASN A 182 -11.21 0.07 25.06
N GLU A 183 -12.18 0.71 25.71
CA GLU A 183 -12.11 1.05 27.13
C GLU A 183 -12.10 -0.21 28.01
N ALA A 184 -13.00 -1.16 27.74
CA ALA A 184 -13.05 -2.44 28.47
C ALA A 184 -11.76 -3.27 28.34
N LEU A 185 -11.13 -3.28 27.17
CA LEU A 185 -9.87 -3.98 26.91
C LEU A 185 -8.71 -3.48 27.78
N THR A 186 -8.74 -2.24 28.28
CA THR A 186 -7.70 -1.73 29.19
C THR A 186 -7.65 -2.47 30.52
N TYR A 187 -8.76 -3.12 30.91
CA TYR A 187 -8.89 -3.87 32.16
C TYR A 187 -8.58 -5.36 32.00
N ILE A 188 -8.45 -5.86 30.77
CA ILE A 188 -8.15 -7.27 30.50
C ILE A 188 -6.65 -7.41 30.27
N ARG A 189 -5.97 -8.12 31.18
CA ARG A 189 -4.55 -8.46 31.02
C ARG A 189 -4.41 -9.74 30.20
N THR A 190 -3.46 -9.73 29.28
CA THR A 190 -3.05 -10.91 28.49
C THR A 190 -1.55 -11.12 28.69
N ASN A 191 -1.13 -12.37 28.85
CA ASN A 191 0.27 -12.70 29.17
C ASN A 191 1.09 -12.95 27.90
N THR A 192 0.45 -13.39 26.81
CA THR A 192 1.12 -13.66 25.53
C THR A 192 0.52 -12.88 24.36
N ILE A 193 1.34 -12.59 23.35
CA ILE A 193 0.90 -11.92 22.10
C ILE A 193 -0.16 -12.77 21.38
N SER A 194 -0.06 -14.10 21.45
CA SER A 194 -1.04 -15.02 20.90
C SER A 194 -2.40 -14.90 21.59
N GLU A 195 -2.42 -14.79 22.92
CA GLU A 195 -3.65 -14.50 23.69
C GLU A 195 -4.22 -13.14 23.31
N THR A 196 -3.40 -12.10 23.21
CA THR A 196 -3.86 -10.77 22.78
C THR A 196 -4.51 -10.84 21.39
N ASN A 197 -3.91 -11.56 20.44
CA ASN A 197 -4.48 -11.74 19.11
C ASN A 197 -5.81 -12.49 19.14
N ARG A 198 -5.91 -13.56 19.95
CA ARG A 198 -7.17 -14.29 20.18
C ARG A 198 -8.22 -13.38 20.83
N LEU A 199 -7.83 -12.52 21.77
CA LEU A 199 -8.72 -11.59 22.47
C LEU A 199 -9.25 -10.50 21.53
N VAL A 200 -8.39 -9.88 20.74
CA VAL A 200 -8.78 -8.91 19.71
C VAL A 200 -9.74 -9.55 18.70
N TYR A 201 -9.49 -10.82 18.36
CA TYR A 201 -10.39 -11.58 17.49
C TYR A 201 -11.76 -11.83 18.16
N ALA A 202 -11.78 -12.29 19.42
CA ALA A 202 -13.01 -12.49 20.20
C ALA A 202 -13.83 -11.20 20.33
N VAL A 203 -13.17 -10.06 20.53
CA VAL A 203 -13.79 -8.74 20.52
C VAL A 203 -14.47 -8.44 19.19
N SER A 204 -13.81 -8.75 18.07
CA SER A 204 -14.42 -8.53 16.75
C SER A 204 -15.70 -9.38 16.56
N VAL A 205 -15.71 -10.62 17.07
CA VAL A 205 -16.87 -11.51 17.07
C VAL A 205 -17.98 -10.95 17.97
N PHE A 206 -17.62 -10.47 19.16
CA PHE A 206 -18.54 -9.83 20.10
C PHE A 206 -19.24 -8.61 19.49
N ILE A 207 -18.47 -7.69 18.90
CA ILE A 207 -18.99 -6.49 18.24
C ILE A 207 -19.89 -6.89 17.06
N ALA A 208 -19.51 -7.90 16.28
CA ALA A 208 -20.35 -8.41 15.20
C ALA A 208 -21.71 -8.95 15.70
N ARG A 209 -21.71 -9.70 16.81
CA ARG A 209 -22.94 -10.20 17.45
C ARG A 209 -23.83 -9.05 17.94
N LYS A 210 -23.26 -8.02 18.61
CA LYS A 210 -24.00 -6.83 19.06
C LYS A 210 -24.63 -6.05 17.89
N LEU A 211 -23.97 -6.02 16.74
CA LEU A 211 -24.46 -5.35 15.53
C LEU A 211 -25.39 -6.23 14.68
N GLY A 212 -25.71 -7.45 15.12
CA GLY A 212 -26.60 -8.37 14.41
C GLY A 212 -26.03 -8.89 13.09
N LEU A 213 -24.71 -8.87 12.92
CA LEU A 213 -24.07 -9.42 11.73
C LEU A 213 -24.14 -10.95 11.76
N LYS A 214 -24.56 -11.54 10.64
CA LYS A 214 -24.56 -13.00 10.49
C LYS A 214 -23.13 -13.51 10.34
N ASN A 215 -22.74 -14.43 11.22
CA ASN A 215 -21.42 -15.06 11.19
C ASN A 215 -21.36 -16.00 9.98
N GLN A 216 -20.44 -15.78 9.05
CA GLN A 216 -20.08 -16.81 8.07
C GLN A 216 -18.84 -17.53 8.61
N LEU A 217 -19.03 -18.80 9.01
CA LEU A 217 -17.91 -19.71 9.26
C LEU A 217 -17.11 -19.80 7.96
N VAL A 218 -15.83 -19.42 8.02
CA VAL A 218 -14.91 -19.70 6.93
C VAL A 218 -14.12 -20.92 7.34
N PRO A 219 -14.34 -22.08 6.67
CA PRO A 219 -13.46 -23.22 6.82
C PRO A 219 -12.01 -22.75 6.62
N ASN A 220 -11.06 -23.30 7.38
CA ASN A 220 -9.65 -22.99 7.20
C ASN A 220 -9.22 -23.35 5.78
N GLY A 221 -9.19 -22.35 4.90
CA GLY A 221 -9.01 -22.50 3.47
C GLY A 221 -9.86 -21.51 2.70
N ASP A 222 -9.20 -20.74 1.84
CA ASP A 222 -9.79 -19.65 1.05
C ASP A 222 -11.23 -19.92 0.58
N GLY A 223 -12.19 -19.33 1.31
CA GLY A 223 -13.61 -19.29 0.94
C GLY A 223 -13.90 -18.42 -0.29
N GLY A 224 -12.91 -18.18 -1.15
CA GLY A 224 -13.16 -17.75 -2.51
C GLY A 224 -13.76 -18.91 -3.28
N LYS A 225 -14.68 -18.63 -4.23
CA LYS A 225 -15.08 -19.64 -5.22
C LYS A 225 -13.79 -20.21 -5.81
N LYS A 226 -13.45 -21.46 -5.47
CA LYS A 226 -12.34 -22.18 -6.09
C LYS A 226 -12.73 -22.30 -7.55
N TRP A 227 -12.17 -21.44 -8.37
CA TRP A 227 -12.32 -21.56 -9.80
C TRP A 227 -11.65 -22.90 -10.17
N GLU A 228 -12.45 -23.86 -10.62
CA GLU A 228 -12.00 -25.22 -10.99
C GLU A 228 -10.79 -25.19 -11.95
N GLN A 229 -10.60 -24.07 -12.65
CA GLN A 229 -9.45 -23.85 -13.49
C GLN A 229 -8.75 -22.52 -13.18
N PRO A 230 -7.41 -22.51 -13.14
CA PRO A 230 -6.62 -21.29 -13.01
C PRO A 230 -6.92 -20.26 -14.12
N CYS A 231 -6.74 -18.98 -13.79
CA CYS A 231 -7.01 -17.87 -14.70
C CYS A 231 -6.17 -17.92 -15.99
N TRP A 232 -4.93 -18.40 -15.93
CA TRP A 232 -4.04 -18.54 -17.08
C TRP A 232 -4.56 -19.60 -18.06
N LYS A 233 -5.13 -20.71 -17.57
CA LYS A 233 -5.65 -21.79 -18.41
C LYS A 233 -6.83 -21.30 -19.24
N ARG A 234 -7.76 -20.59 -18.62
CA ARG A 234 -8.89 -19.94 -19.33
C ARG A 234 -8.44 -18.92 -20.35
N ARG A 235 -7.37 -18.19 -20.05
CA ARG A 235 -6.80 -17.22 -21.00
C ARG A 235 -6.27 -17.94 -22.24
N LEU A 236 -5.52 -19.03 -22.05
CA LEU A 236 -5.00 -19.84 -23.15
C LEU A 236 -6.14 -20.47 -23.97
N GLU A 237 -7.16 -21.03 -23.31
CA GLU A 237 -8.34 -21.59 -23.99
C GLU A 237 -9.05 -20.54 -24.86
N ARG A 238 -9.23 -19.31 -24.36
CA ARG A 238 -9.80 -18.21 -25.14
C ARG A 238 -8.91 -17.83 -26.33
N GLN A 239 -7.59 -17.81 -26.15
CA GLN A 239 -6.66 -17.54 -27.25
C GLN A 239 -6.73 -18.63 -28.31
N ILE A 240 -6.77 -19.91 -27.92
CA ILE A 240 -6.92 -21.04 -28.84
C ILE A 240 -8.25 -20.93 -29.62
N ILE A 241 -9.35 -20.61 -28.94
CA ILE A 241 -10.66 -20.42 -29.59
C ILE A 241 -10.61 -19.26 -30.59
N ALA A 242 -9.99 -18.14 -30.22
CA ALA A 242 -9.84 -16.99 -31.11
C ALA A 242 -8.98 -17.33 -32.34
N LEU A 243 -7.86 -18.06 -32.15
CA LEU A 243 -7.00 -18.52 -33.23
C LEU A 243 -7.74 -19.47 -34.19
N ARG A 244 -8.50 -20.43 -33.65
CA ARG A 244 -9.32 -21.33 -34.47
C ARG A 244 -10.35 -20.59 -35.31
N ARG A 245 -11.02 -19.57 -34.74
CA ARG A 245 -11.92 -18.70 -35.49
C ARG A 245 -11.19 -17.95 -36.62
N ASN A 246 -10.02 -17.38 -36.33
CA ASN A 246 -9.25 -16.65 -37.33
C ASN A 246 -8.78 -17.57 -38.47
N ILE A 247 -8.33 -18.79 -38.16
CA ILE A 247 -7.97 -19.80 -39.16
C ILE A 247 -9.18 -20.13 -40.04
N SER A 248 -10.35 -20.36 -39.43
CA SER A 248 -11.58 -20.64 -40.19
C SER A 248 -11.98 -19.47 -41.11
N ILE A 249 -11.82 -18.22 -40.68
CA ILE A 249 -12.09 -17.04 -41.51
C ILE A 249 -11.09 -16.96 -42.68
N LEU A 250 -9.81 -17.22 -42.43
CA LEU A 250 -8.79 -17.22 -43.48
C LEU A 250 -9.03 -18.32 -44.51
N ASP A 251 -9.43 -19.51 -44.06
CA ASP A 251 -9.76 -20.63 -44.93
C ASP A 251 -11.00 -20.35 -45.80
N GLN A 252 -12.03 -19.69 -45.24
CA GLN A 252 -13.17 -19.21 -46.03
C GLN A 252 -12.78 -18.20 -47.11
N LYS A 253 -11.84 -17.28 -46.80
CA LYS A 253 -11.31 -16.33 -47.79
C LYS A 253 -10.48 -17.01 -48.88
N LEU A 254 -9.69 -18.02 -48.51
CA LEU A 254 -8.89 -18.80 -49.44
C LEU A 254 -9.77 -19.56 -50.44
N ASN A 255 -10.85 -20.15 -49.95
CA ASN A 255 -11.80 -20.95 -50.74
C ASN A 255 -12.83 -20.09 -51.51
N GLY A 256 -12.67 -18.76 -51.52
CA GLY A 256 -13.51 -17.85 -52.30
C GLY A 256 -14.97 -17.75 -51.85
N ALA A 257 -15.26 -18.10 -50.59
CA ALA A 257 -16.62 -18.11 -50.05
C ALA A 257 -17.09 -16.74 -49.50
N LEU A 258 -16.30 -15.68 -49.69
CA LEU A 258 -16.56 -14.30 -49.27
C LEU A 258 -15.92 -13.29 -50.22
#